data_AF-A0A4V2ZS43-F1
#
_entry.id   AF-A0A4V2ZS43-F1
#
_cell.length_a   1.000
_cell.length_b   1.000
_cell.length_c   1.000
_cell.angle_alpha   90.00
_cell.angle_beta   90.00
_cell.angle_gamma   90.00
#
_symmetry.space_group_name_H-M   'P 1'
#
loop_
_entity.id
_entity.type
_entity.pdbx_description
1 polymer ?
#
loop_
_entity_poly.entity_id
_entity_poly.type
_entity_poly.pdbx_seq_one_letter_code
_entity_poly.pdbx_strand_id
1 'polypeptide(L)'
;MKAIRKITVRTVLPEAISPLAQLAKNLRWSWHLPTRELFASLNPDAWEESNHNPLAFLGCISAQDLQDLAADAAVVERIQGAAADLDRYLSEPRWYQGLGGDVPSCIAYFSPEFGITEVLPQYSGGLGILAGDHLKAASDLGVPLIGVGLLYQAGYFKQSLSRDAWQQETYPVLDPDGLPLTLLREPSADGTGKPVVVSLPLPHGRKLNAHIWRADVGRVPLLLLDSNVPGNDDAARSITDRLYGGGGDHRLQQELLLGMGGVKALRVFQRLTGCPAPEVFHTNEGHAGFLGIERIQELMSAENPLSWSEALAAGRASTVFTTHTPVPAGIDRFEAVQIRHFFDAGLAPDVPVENVLDLGQENYEGGNPAVFNMAVMGLRLAQRANGVAKLHGVVSREMFSGL
;
A
#
# COMPACT_ATOMS: atom_id res chain seq x y z
N MET A 1 -5.36 -17.71 23.68
CA MET A 1 -6.78 -17.33 23.68
C MET A 1 -6.94 -16.17 22.69
N LYS A 2 -7.44 -16.39 21.45
CA LYS A 2 -7.65 -15.29 20.49
C LYS A 2 -8.77 -14.41 21.06
N ALA A 3 -8.52 -13.12 21.27
CA ALA A 3 -9.55 -12.20 21.74
C ALA A 3 -10.71 -12.21 20.73
N ILE A 4 -11.91 -12.59 21.19
CA ILE A 4 -13.08 -12.85 20.33
C ILE A 4 -13.71 -11.54 19.83
N ARG A 5 -13.35 -10.39 20.43
CA ARG A 5 -13.65 -9.03 19.98
C ARG A 5 -12.79 -8.04 20.76
N LYS A 6 -12.02 -7.18 20.09
CA LYS A 6 -11.55 -5.92 20.68
C LYS A 6 -12.63 -4.87 20.43
N ILE A 7 -12.99 -4.12 21.46
CA ILE A 7 -13.90 -2.97 21.35
C ILE A 7 -13.03 -1.74 21.49
N THR A 8 -12.78 -1.04 20.39
CA THR A 8 -12.08 0.25 20.41
C THR A 8 -13.10 1.32 20.76
N VAL A 9 -13.07 1.82 22.00
CA VAL A 9 -13.88 2.97 22.42
C VAL A 9 -13.22 4.22 21.87
N ARG A 10 -13.89 4.92 20.96
CA ARG A 10 -13.41 6.22 20.47
C ARG A 10 -13.73 7.29 21.50
N THR A 11 -12.69 7.92 22.05
CA THR A 11 -12.83 9.10 22.91
C THR A 11 -13.51 10.22 22.13
N VAL A 12 -14.63 10.72 22.64
CA VAL A 12 -15.29 11.89 22.07
C VAL A 12 -14.52 13.11 22.55
N LEU A 13 -13.80 13.76 21.63
CA LEU A 13 -13.06 14.97 21.92
C LEU A 13 -14.04 16.14 22.12
N PRO A 14 -13.81 17.02 23.12
CA PRO A 14 -14.48 18.31 23.18
C PRO A 14 -14.30 19.09 21.88
N GLU A 15 -15.32 19.84 21.47
CA GLU A 15 -15.35 20.56 20.18
C GLU A 15 -14.11 21.44 19.97
N ALA A 16 -13.69 22.18 21.00
CA ALA A 16 -12.55 23.09 20.98
C ALA A 16 -11.22 22.40 20.61
N ILE A 17 -11.05 21.12 20.96
CA ILE A 17 -9.84 20.33 20.70
C ILE A 17 -10.09 19.15 19.74
N SER A 18 -11.26 19.10 19.10
CA SER A 18 -11.60 18.12 18.09
C SER A 18 -10.58 18.00 16.93
N PRO A 19 -9.83 19.06 16.53
CA PRO A 19 -8.80 18.92 15.50
C PRO A 19 -7.66 17.96 15.83
N LEU A 20 -7.45 17.59 17.11
CA LEU A 20 -6.48 16.57 17.49
C LEU A 20 -6.74 15.22 16.79
N ALA A 21 -8.00 14.88 16.51
CA ALA A 21 -8.32 13.65 15.79
C ALA A 21 -7.79 13.67 14.34
N GLN A 22 -7.84 14.81 13.66
CA GLN A 22 -7.28 14.96 12.30
C GLN A 22 -5.75 14.91 12.34
N LEU A 23 -5.14 15.63 13.29
CA LEU A 23 -3.68 15.67 13.47
C LEU A 23 -3.11 14.29 13.81
N ALA A 24 -3.84 13.48 14.60
CA ALA A 24 -3.42 12.13 14.95
C ALA A 24 -3.54 11.13 13.79
N LYS A 25 -4.57 11.30 12.94
CA LYS A 25 -4.83 10.39 11.81
C LYS A 25 -3.94 10.64 10.59
N ASN A 26 -3.60 11.89 10.29
CA ASN A 26 -2.74 12.18 9.14
C ASN A 26 -1.27 11.92 9.49
N LEU A 27 -0.64 10.97 8.81
CA LEU A 27 0.71 10.48 9.13
C LEU A 27 1.83 11.51 8.96
N ARG A 28 1.54 12.72 8.44
CA ARG A 28 2.50 13.85 8.39
C ARG A 28 3.17 14.11 9.74
N TRP A 29 2.47 13.89 10.85
CA TRP A 29 3.06 14.03 12.19
C TRP A 29 4.37 13.24 12.34
N SER A 30 4.54 12.12 11.64
CA SER A 30 5.74 11.28 11.78
C SER A 30 7.04 11.92 11.27
N TRP A 31 6.95 12.87 10.32
CA TRP A 31 8.09 13.69 9.87
C TRP A 31 7.91 15.20 10.11
N HIS A 32 6.88 15.60 10.85
CA HIS A 32 6.60 16.99 11.19
C HIS A 32 6.79 17.24 12.69
N LEU A 33 7.97 17.73 13.05
CA LEU A 33 8.39 17.95 14.44
C LEU A 33 7.40 18.81 15.25
N PRO A 34 6.87 19.95 14.75
CA PRO A 34 5.95 20.78 15.55
C PRO A 34 4.67 20.04 15.96
N THR A 35 4.15 19.14 15.14
CA THR A 35 2.96 18.34 15.51
C THR A 35 3.30 17.32 16.59
N ARG A 36 4.49 16.71 16.54
CA ARG A 36 4.95 15.77 17.58
C ARG A 36 5.16 16.48 18.92
N GLU A 37 5.79 17.65 18.89
CA GLU A 37 6.02 18.48 20.08
C GLU A 37 4.71 18.99 20.68
N LEU A 38 3.70 19.28 19.85
CA LEU A 38 2.36 19.57 20.33
C LEU A 38 1.84 18.41 21.18
N PHE A 39 1.75 17.19 20.64
CA PHE A 39 1.26 16.01 21.39
C PHE A 39 2.08 15.76 22.66
N ALA A 40 3.42 15.78 22.58
CA ALA A 40 4.30 15.58 23.73
C ALA A 40 4.06 16.60 24.85
N SER A 41 3.76 17.85 24.50
CA SER A 41 3.54 18.92 25.48
C SER A 41 2.15 18.91 26.14
N LEU A 42 1.16 18.24 25.54
CA LEU A 42 -0.20 18.20 26.10
C LEU A 42 -0.26 17.32 27.35
N ASN A 43 0.43 16.17 27.32
CA ASN A 43 0.59 15.30 28.47
C ASN A 43 1.84 14.41 28.26
N PRO A 44 3.01 14.75 28.86
CA PRO A 44 4.25 14.02 28.63
C PRO A 44 4.18 12.54 29.04
N ASP A 45 3.49 12.22 30.12
CA ASP A 45 3.40 10.85 30.64
C ASP A 45 2.57 9.96 29.68
N ALA A 46 1.40 10.47 29.23
CA ALA A 46 0.58 9.77 28.24
C ALA A 46 1.29 9.64 26.88
N TRP A 47 2.16 10.59 26.53
CA TRP A 47 2.95 10.54 25.30
C TRP A 47 3.99 9.41 25.33
N GLU A 48 4.68 9.22 26.45
CA GLU A 48 5.59 8.10 26.65
C GLU A 48 4.85 6.76 26.75
N GLU A 49 3.74 6.68 27.50
CA GLU A 49 2.95 5.46 27.66
C GLU A 49 2.36 4.97 26.32
N SER A 50 1.98 5.89 25.45
CA SER A 50 1.46 5.59 24.11
C SER A 50 2.55 5.24 23.09
N ASN A 51 3.83 5.17 23.50
CA ASN A 51 4.98 4.96 22.62
C ASN A 51 4.96 5.93 21.43
N HIS A 52 4.76 7.21 21.73
CA HIS A 52 4.78 8.31 20.75
C HIS A 52 3.77 8.16 19.60
N ASN A 53 2.64 7.49 19.85
CA ASN A 53 1.56 7.30 18.90
C ASN A 53 0.40 8.26 19.21
N PRO A 54 0.16 9.29 18.37
CA PRO A 54 -0.92 10.25 18.59
C PRO A 54 -2.32 9.66 18.75
N LEU A 55 -2.63 8.53 18.09
CA LEU A 55 -3.95 7.89 18.23
C LEU A 55 -4.08 7.15 19.55
N ALA A 56 -3.03 6.42 19.96
CA ALA A 56 -3.03 5.74 21.25
C ALA A 56 -3.01 6.77 22.40
N PHE A 57 -2.27 7.88 22.24
CA PHE A 57 -2.24 9.01 23.16
C PHE A 57 -3.64 9.52 23.50
N LEU A 58 -4.51 9.72 22.49
CA LEU A 58 -5.90 10.16 22.71
C LEU A 58 -6.77 9.13 23.45
N GLY A 59 -6.35 7.86 23.48
CA GLY A 59 -6.97 6.81 24.28
C GLY A 59 -6.41 6.70 25.70
N CYS A 60 -5.19 7.20 25.95
CA CYS A 60 -4.55 7.22 27.26
C CYS A 60 -5.02 8.40 28.14
N ILE A 61 -5.41 9.53 27.52
CA ILE A 61 -5.85 10.71 28.27
C ILE A 61 -7.25 10.49 28.88
N SER A 62 -7.42 10.88 30.14
CA SER A 62 -8.72 10.80 30.81
C SER A 62 -9.72 11.82 30.25
N ALA A 63 -11.02 11.55 30.42
CA ALA A 63 -12.05 12.50 30.00
C ALA A 63 -11.93 13.85 30.73
N GLN A 64 -11.48 13.86 31.99
CA GLN A 64 -11.27 15.10 32.75
C GLN A 64 -10.09 15.89 32.17
N ASP A 65 -8.96 15.25 31.91
CA ASP A 65 -7.78 15.91 31.33
C ASP A 65 -8.11 16.51 29.95
N LEU A 66 -8.91 15.82 29.13
CA LEU A 66 -9.39 16.37 27.86
C LEU A 66 -10.25 17.63 28.05
N GLN A 67 -11.08 17.69 29.09
CA GLN A 67 -11.86 18.89 29.43
C GLN A 67 -10.95 20.03 29.93
N ASP A 68 -9.94 19.70 30.73
CA ASP A 68 -8.98 20.69 31.25
C ASP A 68 -8.15 21.29 30.11
N LEU A 69 -7.67 20.46 29.17
CA LEU A 69 -7.01 20.92 27.93
C LEU A 69 -7.93 21.79 27.07
N ALA A 70 -9.23 21.47 27.01
CA ALA A 70 -10.22 22.25 26.26
C ALA A 70 -10.59 23.57 26.94
N ALA A 71 -10.38 23.70 28.26
CA ALA A 71 -10.63 24.92 29.01
C ALA A 71 -9.43 25.89 28.98
N ASP A 72 -8.22 25.42 28.66
CA ASP A 72 -7.03 26.26 28.49
C ASP A 72 -6.99 26.90 27.10
N ALA A 73 -7.22 28.22 27.06
CA ALA A 73 -7.25 28.99 25.82
C ALA A 73 -5.92 28.95 25.03
N ALA A 74 -4.77 28.90 25.71
CA ALA A 74 -3.47 28.86 25.04
C ALA A 74 -3.22 27.49 24.41
N VAL A 75 -3.66 26.41 25.06
CA VAL A 75 -3.62 25.05 24.49
C VAL A 75 -4.51 24.95 23.27
N VAL A 76 -5.76 25.44 23.37
CA VAL A 76 -6.71 25.44 22.24
C VAL A 76 -6.16 26.21 21.05
N GLU A 77 -5.57 27.39 21.26
CA GLU A 77 -4.95 28.19 20.19
C GLU A 77 -3.83 27.42 19.48
N ARG A 78 -2.96 26.73 20.23
CA ARG A 78 -1.88 25.90 19.66
C ARG A 78 -2.41 24.73 18.83
N ILE A 79 -3.46 24.06 19.29
CA ILE A 79 -4.10 22.94 18.57
C ILE A 79 -4.73 23.45 17.27
N GLN A 80 -5.50 24.54 17.33
CA GLN A 80 -6.13 25.15 16.16
C GLN A 80 -5.08 25.65 15.17
N GLY A 81 -3.99 26.25 15.63
CA GLY A 81 -2.87 26.67 14.79
C GLY A 81 -2.21 25.50 14.05
N ALA A 82 -1.99 24.37 14.73
CA ALA A 82 -1.44 23.16 14.11
C ALA A 82 -2.41 22.53 13.08
N ALA A 83 -3.71 22.56 13.35
CA ALA A 83 -4.73 22.11 12.40
C ALA A 83 -4.78 23.01 11.16
N ALA A 84 -4.79 24.32 11.34
CA ALA A 84 -4.73 25.27 10.22
C ALA A 84 -3.45 25.13 9.40
N ASP A 85 -2.31 24.80 10.04
CA ASP A 85 -1.09 24.45 9.32
C ASP A 85 -1.24 23.19 8.47
N LEU A 86 -1.85 22.14 9.02
CA LEU A 86 -2.14 20.93 8.26
C LEU A 86 -3.09 21.23 7.09
N ASP A 87 -4.14 22.03 7.29
CA ASP A 87 -5.10 22.36 6.23
C ASP A 87 -4.45 23.15 5.09
N ARG A 88 -3.62 24.16 5.40
CA ARG A 88 -2.77 24.83 4.39
C ARG A 88 -1.85 23.82 3.73
N TYR A 89 -1.25 22.94 4.54
CA TYR A 89 -0.34 21.92 4.05
C TYR A 89 -0.99 20.97 3.07
N LEU A 90 -2.29 20.69 3.17
CA LEU A 90 -3.02 19.78 2.30
C LEU A 90 -3.67 20.47 1.09
N SER A 91 -4.05 21.74 1.21
CA SER A 91 -4.87 22.43 0.20
C SER A 91 -4.08 23.35 -0.74
N GLU A 92 -2.99 23.98 -0.28
CA GLU A 92 -2.30 24.99 -1.09
C GLU A 92 -1.48 24.36 -2.24
N PRO A 93 -1.23 25.05 -3.36
CA PRO A 93 -0.28 24.56 -4.36
C PRO A 93 1.12 24.32 -3.77
N ARG A 94 1.78 23.26 -4.22
CA ARG A 94 3.19 22.97 -3.92
C ARG A 94 4.03 23.12 -5.18
N TRP A 95 5.32 22.76 -5.08
CA TRP A 95 6.27 22.81 -6.17
C TRP A 95 5.73 22.14 -7.46
N TYR A 96 5.10 20.96 -7.35
CA TYR A 96 4.61 20.22 -8.51
C TYR A 96 3.57 21.00 -9.33
N GLN A 97 2.67 21.72 -8.67
CA GLN A 97 1.65 22.53 -9.35
C GLN A 97 2.25 23.73 -10.11
N GLY A 98 3.49 24.13 -9.81
CA GLY A 98 4.20 25.20 -10.49
C GLY A 98 4.98 24.77 -11.74
N LEU A 99 5.06 23.46 -12.04
CA LEU A 99 5.89 22.95 -13.14
C LEU A 99 5.41 23.36 -14.55
N GLY A 100 4.10 23.60 -14.72
CA GLY A 100 3.50 23.81 -16.04
C GLY A 100 3.65 22.61 -16.99
N GLY A 101 3.02 22.68 -18.17
CA GLY A 101 3.17 21.66 -19.23
C GLY A 101 2.43 20.33 -19.02
N ASP A 102 2.80 19.31 -19.83
CA ASP A 102 2.28 17.93 -19.79
C ASP A 102 2.96 17.10 -18.68
N VAL A 103 2.64 17.39 -17.43
CA VAL A 103 3.00 16.53 -16.29
C VAL A 103 1.80 15.65 -15.89
N PRO A 104 2.03 14.41 -15.40
CA PRO A 104 0.93 13.52 -15.03
C PRO A 104 -0.01 14.12 -13.99
N SER A 105 -1.32 14.01 -14.22
CA SER A 105 -2.33 14.46 -13.25
C SER A 105 -2.51 13.49 -12.08
N CYS A 106 -2.10 12.22 -12.26
CA CYS A 106 -2.10 11.21 -11.21
C CYS A 106 -1.08 10.10 -11.49
N ILE A 107 -0.41 9.62 -10.45
CA ILE A 107 0.59 8.55 -10.49
C ILE A 107 0.19 7.48 -9.47
N ALA A 108 0.17 6.22 -9.85
CA ALA A 108 -0.03 5.11 -8.93
C ALA A 108 1.31 4.41 -8.63
N TYR A 109 1.66 4.29 -7.35
CA TYR A 109 2.91 3.69 -6.89
C TYR A 109 2.62 2.43 -6.08
N PHE A 110 2.96 1.28 -6.63
CA PHE A 110 2.70 -0.03 -6.06
C PHE A 110 3.94 -0.57 -5.36
N SER A 111 3.79 -1.01 -4.12
CA SER A 111 4.86 -1.62 -3.34
C SER A 111 4.28 -2.66 -2.40
N PRO A 112 4.95 -3.81 -2.17
CA PRO A 112 4.53 -4.74 -1.13
C PRO A 112 4.69 -4.14 0.27
N GLU A 113 5.61 -3.19 0.47
CA GLU A 113 5.87 -2.59 1.78
C GLU A 113 6.01 -1.06 1.74
N PHE A 114 5.67 -0.42 2.86
CA PHE A 114 5.74 1.02 3.11
C PHE A 114 6.21 1.32 4.55
N GLY A 115 7.42 1.87 4.67
CA GLY A 115 8.04 2.29 5.91
C GLY A 115 7.73 3.74 6.25
N ILE A 116 6.49 4.01 6.68
CA ILE A 116 6.08 5.39 7.02
C ILE A 116 6.49 5.74 8.45
N THR A 117 6.00 4.96 9.41
CA THR A 117 6.19 5.13 10.86
C THR A 117 5.98 3.79 11.55
N GLU A 118 6.54 3.62 12.75
CA GLU A 118 6.39 2.39 13.56
C GLU A 118 4.94 2.10 13.97
N VAL A 119 4.08 3.12 14.02
CA VAL A 119 2.64 2.98 14.29
C VAL A 119 1.92 2.18 13.21
N LEU A 120 2.45 2.18 11.98
CA LEU A 120 1.93 1.40 10.85
C LEU A 120 3.04 0.49 10.30
N PRO A 121 3.32 -0.65 10.96
CA PRO A 121 4.49 -1.48 10.68
C PRO A 121 4.27 -2.38 9.45
N GLN A 122 4.15 -1.75 8.28
CA GLN A 122 3.90 -2.39 6.99
C GLN A 122 5.18 -2.48 6.13
N TYR A 123 6.31 -2.80 6.77
CA TYR A 123 7.62 -2.93 6.13
C TYR A 123 8.56 -3.87 6.88
N SER A 124 9.61 -4.32 6.19
CA SER A 124 10.66 -5.19 6.70
C SER A 124 12.07 -4.60 6.54
N GLY A 125 12.31 -3.80 5.51
CA GLY A 125 13.65 -3.33 5.18
C GLY A 125 13.70 -2.11 4.26
N GLY A 126 14.80 -1.98 3.53
CA GLY A 126 15.13 -0.79 2.74
C GLY A 126 14.18 -0.48 1.59
N LEU A 127 13.58 -1.50 0.98
CA LEU A 127 12.59 -1.32 -0.10
C LEU A 127 11.36 -0.56 0.43
N GLY A 128 10.87 -0.93 1.61
CA GLY A 128 9.75 -0.29 2.29
C GLY A 128 10.08 1.09 2.81
N ILE A 129 11.26 1.29 3.41
CA ILE A 129 11.72 2.63 3.82
C ILE A 129 11.75 3.57 2.60
N LEU A 130 12.33 3.14 1.48
CA LEU A 130 12.34 3.93 0.26
C LEU A 130 10.92 4.23 -0.25
N ALA A 131 10.03 3.23 -0.28
CA ALA A 131 8.64 3.43 -0.66
C ALA A 131 7.95 4.47 0.23
N GLY A 132 8.20 4.41 1.54
CA GLY A 132 7.66 5.38 2.49
C GLY A 132 8.20 6.79 2.29
N ASP A 133 9.50 6.92 2.06
CA ASP A 133 10.15 8.20 1.80
C ASP A 133 9.73 8.79 0.45
N HIS A 134 9.45 7.97 -0.57
CA HIS A 134 8.80 8.42 -1.80
C HIS A 134 7.44 9.06 -1.51
N LEU A 135 6.60 8.45 -0.65
CA LEU A 135 5.28 9.03 -0.32
C LEU A 135 5.44 10.35 0.45
N LYS A 136 6.38 10.42 1.41
CA LYS A 136 6.66 11.65 2.17
C LYS A 136 7.16 12.78 1.27
N ALA A 137 8.12 12.49 0.39
CA ALA A 137 8.65 13.46 -0.56
C ALA A 137 7.60 13.90 -1.59
N ALA A 138 6.81 12.95 -2.12
CA ALA A 138 5.68 13.26 -3.00
C ALA A 138 4.67 14.17 -2.32
N SER A 139 4.38 13.93 -1.03
CA SER A 139 3.49 14.76 -0.23
C SER A 139 4.03 16.19 -0.06
N ASP A 140 5.30 16.36 0.30
CA ASP A 140 5.90 17.69 0.50
C ASP A 140 6.00 18.49 -0.81
N LEU A 141 6.30 17.79 -1.92
CA LEU A 141 6.39 18.38 -3.26
C LEU A 141 5.03 18.57 -3.93
N GLY A 142 3.96 17.98 -3.40
CA GLY A 142 2.61 17.96 -3.96
C GLY A 142 2.45 17.17 -5.25
N VAL A 143 3.27 16.14 -5.45
CA VAL A 143 3.12 15.18 -6.57
C VAL A 143 1.81 14.41 -6.38
N PRO A 144 0.93 14.31 -7.39
CA PRO A 144 -0.37 13.65 -7.27
C PRO A 144 -0.22 12.13 -7.31
N LEU A 145 0.34 11.57 -6.24
CA LEU A 145 0.68 10.17 -6.13
C LEU A 145 -0.32 9.45 -5.22
N ILE A 146 -0.70 8.23 -5.61
CA ILE A 146 -1.49 7.29 -4.81
C ILE A 146 -0.64 6.05 -4.55
N GLY A 147 -0.39 5.73 -3.28
CA GLY A 147 0.29 4.50 -2.88
C GLY A 147 -0.68 3.32 -2.90
N VAL A 148 -0.22 2.14 -3.31
CA VAL A 148 -1.01 0.90 -3.27
C VAL A 148 -0.16 -0.23 -2.70
N GLY A 149 -0.67 -0.90 -1.66
CA GLY A 149 -0.01 -1.99 -0.95
C GLY A 149 -1.00 -2.99 -0.35
N LEU A 150 -0.50 -3.89 0.48
CA LEU A 150 -1.32 -4.81 1.28
C LEU A 150 -1.30 -4.40 2.76
N LEU A 151 -2.38 -4.71 3.48
CA LEU A 151 -2.44 -4.56 4.94
C LEU A 151 -2.14 -5.90 5.60
N TYR A 152 -0.89 -6.13 5.99
CA TYR A 152 -0.47 -7.33 6.70
C TYR A 152 -0.87 -7.28 8.16
N GLN A 153 -1.60 -8.30 8.61
CA GLN A 153 -2.14 -8.39 9.97
C GLN A 153 -1.05 -8.37 11.04
N ALA A 154 0.12 -8.94 10.80
CA ALA A 154 1.21 -8.98 11.77
C ALA A 154 2.45 -8.19 11.33
N GLY A 155 2.37 -7.42 10.25
CA GLY A 155 3.54 -6.78 9.64
C GLY A 155 4.60 -7.82 9.27
N TYR A 156 5.85 -7.57 9.65
CA TYR A 156 6.95 -8.53 9.50
C TYR A 156 7.09 -9.44 10.74
N PHE A 157 7.92 -9.07 11.73
CA PHE A 157 7.93 -9.69 13.06
C PHE A 157 8.49 -8.72 14.09
N LYS A 158 8.18 -8.95 15.38
CA LYS A 158 8.85 -8.30 16.50
C LYS A 158 9.94 -9.21 17.04
N GLN A 159 11.17 -8.72 17.03
CA GLN A 159 12.36 -9.43 17.50
C GLN A 159 12.53 -9.27 19.01
N SER A 160 12.89 -10.36 19.68
CA SER A 160 13.50 -10.35 21.00
C SER A 160 14.69 -11.31 21.04
N LEU A 161 15.58 -11.16 22.00
CA LEU A 161 16.68 -12.09 22.23
C LEU A 161 16.38 -12.96 23.44
N SER A 162 16.58 -14.27 23.28
CA SER A 162 16.55 -15.20 24.41
C SER A 162 17.72 -14.90 25.36
N ARG A 163 17.72 -15.53 26.54
CA ARG A 163 18.84 -15.45 27.49
C ARG A 163 20.17 -15.91 26.88
N ASP A 164 20.11 -16.78 25.88
CA ASP A 164 21.25 -17.34 25.16
C ASP A 164 21.58 -16.55 23.87
N ALA A 165 21.07 -15.32 23.75
CA ALA A 165 21.23 -14.44 22.58
C ALA A 165 20.69 -14.99 21.26
N TRP A 166 19.77 -15.95 21.30
CA TRP A 166 19.06 -16.44 20.12
C TRP A 166 17.89 -15.52 19.76
N GLN A 167 17.70 -15.27 18.48
CA GLN A 167 16.52 -14.57 17.98
C GLN A 167 15.25 -15.34 18.33
N GLN A 168 14.28 -14.60 18.86
CA GLN A 168 12.91 -15.02 19.09
C GLN A 168 11.97 -14.06 18.37
N GLU A 169 10.92 -14.61 17.78
CA GLU A 169 10.00 -13.88 16.92
C GLU A 169 8.61 -13.93 17.50
N THR A 170 7.95 -12.77 17.50
CA THR A 170 6.53 -12.68 17.82
C THR A 170 5.81 -11.92 16.69
N TYR A 171 4.57 -12.32 16.44
CA TYR A 171 3.75 -11.82 15.35
C TYR A 171 2.46 -11.21 15.94
N PRO A 172 2.55 -10.01 16.55
CA PRO A 172 1.40 -9.37 17.16
C PRO A 172 0.38 -8.99 16.08
N VAL A 173 -0.86 -9.45 16.24
CA VAL A 173 -1.94 -9.10 15.31
C VAL A 173 -2.37 -7.65 15.56
N LEU A 174 -2.21 -6.84 14.54
CA LEU A 174 -2.66 -5.45 14.47
C LEU A 174 -4.20 -5.41 14.45
N ASP A 175 -4.75 -4.41 15.12
CA ASP A 175 -6.17 -4.09 15.04
C ASP A 175 -6.32 -2.85 14.14
N PRO A 176 -6.83 -3.00 12.90
CA PRO A 176 -6.95 -1.88 11.96
C PRO A 176 -7.73 -0.68 12.51
N ASP A 177 -8.69 -0.91 13.41
CA ASP A 177 -9.48 0.17 14.02
C ASP A 177 -8.67 1.03 15.01
N GLY A 178 -7.53 0.52 15.49
CA GLY A 178 -6.56 1.25 16.32
C GLY A 178 -5.41 1.89 15.52
N LEU A 179 -5.39 1.71 14.20
CA LEU A 179 -4.38 2.29 13.31
C LEU A 179 -4.89 3.61 12.69
N PRO A 180 -4.00 4.46 12.14
CA PRO A 180 -4.37 5.66 11.38
C PRO A 180 -4.91 5.29 9.98
N LEU A 181 -5.92 4.43 9.96
CA LEU A 181 -6.55 3.89 8.77
C LEU A 181 -8.03 4.25 8.75
N THR A 182 -8.54 4.50 7.54
CA THR A 182 -9.97 4.68 7.28
C THR A 182 -10.42 3.62 6.29
N LEU A 183 -11.40 2.80 6.69
CA LEU A 183 -12.02 1.83 5.79
C LEU A 183 -12.84 2.54 4.72
N LEU A 184 -12.58 2.26 3.45
CA LEU A 184 -13.39 2.78 2.35
C LEU A 184 -14.77 2.13 2.33
N ARG A 185 -15.79 2.96 2.18
CA ARG A 185 -17.20 2.58 2.23
C ARG A 185 -17.95 3.21 1.06
N GLU A 186 -19.01 2.55 0.62
CA GLU A 186 -19.95 3.16 -0.31
C GLU A 186 -20.60 4.40 0.32
N PRO A 187 -20.97 5.43 -0.47
CA PRO A 187 -21.66 6.60 0.05
C PRO A 187 -22.99 6.21 0.73
N SER A 188 -23.25 6.79 1.90
CA SER A 188 -24.51 6.68 2.62
C SER A 188 -24.79 8.00 3.33
N ALA A 189 -26.06 8.38 3.48
CA ALA A 189 -26.46 9.64 4.09
C ALA A 189 -25.99 9.79 5.56
N ASP A 190 -25.80 8.67 6.25
CA ASP A 190 -25.37 8.58 7.64
C ASP A 190 -23.87 8.24 7.80
N GLY A 191 -23.13 8.09 6.69
CA GLY A 191 -21.72 7.69 6.69
C GLY A 191 -21.46 6.23 7.09
N THR A 192 -22.49 5.39 7.24
CA THR A 192 -22.36 3.97 7.65
C THR A 192 -22.37 2.99 6.49
N GLY A 193 -22.12 3.50 5.27
CA GLY A 193 -22.21 2.71 4.05
C GLY A 193 -21.39 1.41 4.11
N LYS A 194 -21.80 0.44 3.29
CA LYS A 194 -21.18 -0.88 3.27
C LYS A 194 -19.68 -0.76 2.94
N PRO A 195 -18.80 -1.52 3.61
CA PRO A 195 -17.40 -1.61 3.20
C PRO A 195 -17.28 -1.95 1.73
N VAL A 196 -16.37 -1.28 1.04
CA VAL A 196 -16.02 -1.63 -0.33
C VAL A 196 -15.31 -2.98 -0.33
N VAL A 197 -15.65 -3.80 -1.32
CA VAL A 197 -15.02 -5.09 -1.55
C VAL A 197 -14.48 -5.14 -2.98
N VAL A 198 -13.20 -5.47 -3.13
CA VAL A 198 -12.63 -5.92 -4.40
C VAL A 198 -12.52 -7.43 -4.39
N SER A 199 -12.74 -8.08 -5.53
CA SER A 199 -12.76 -9.53 -5.63
C SER A 199 -11.87 -10.01 -6.77
N LEU A 200 -11.13 -11.09 -6.52
CA LEU A 200 -10.42 -11.87 -7.53
C LEU A 200 -10.96 -13.32 -7.53
N PRO A 201 -11.18 -13.93 -8.70
CA PRO A 201 -11.45 -15.36 -8.77
C PRO A 201 -10.23 -16.16 -8.29
N LEU A 202 -10.50 -17.27 -7.61
CA LEU A 202 -9.51 -18.27 -7.21
C LEU A 202 -9.90 -19.63 -7.79
N PRO A 203 -8.95 -20.57 -7.93
CA PRO A 203 -9.26 -21.92 -8.38
C PRO A 203 -10.38 -22.61 -7.62
N HIS A 204 -11.04 -23.56 -8.27
CA HIS A 204 -12.18 -24.32 -7.72
C HIS A 204 -13.43 -23.46 -7.42
N GLY A 205 -13.62 -22.36 -8.16
CA GLY A 205 -14.77 -21.46 -8.00
C GLY A 205 -14.73 -20.62 -6.71
N ARG A 206 -13.59 -20.60 -6.02
CA ARG A 206 -13.35 -19.78 -4.83
C ARG A 206 -13.21 -18.30 -5.23
N LYS A 207 -13.29 -17.42 -4.25
CA LYS A 207 -13.07 -15.98 -4.44
C LYS A 207 -12.19 -15.43 -3.33
N LEU A 208 -11.28 -14.55 -3.70
CA LEU A 208 -10.53 -13.72 -2.80
C LEU A 208 -11.19 -12.35 -2.74
N ASN A 209 -11.81 -12.03 -1.61
CA ASN A 209 -12.34 -10.69 -1.34
C ASN A 209 -11.33 -9.89 -0.52
N ALA A 210 -11.23 -8.59 -0.76
CA ALA A 210 -10.46 -7.70 0.09
C ALA A 210 -11.19 -6.38 0.33
N HIS A 211 -11.09 -5.89 1.56
CA HIS A 211 -11.44 -4.52 1.90
C HIS A 211 -10.30 -3.58 1.51
N ILE A 212 -10.62 -2.29 1.32
CA ILE A 212 -9.63 -1.25 1.05
C ILE A 212 -9.57 -0.31 2.25
N TRP A 213 -8.41 -0.26 2.90
CA TRP A 213 -8.10 0.71 3.92
C TRP A 213 -7.28 1.87 3.32
N ARG A 214 -7.51 3.09 3.79
CA ARG A 214 -6.74 4.27 3.39
C ARG A 214 -5.97 4.82 4.58
N ALA A 215 -4.65 4.98 4.41
CA ALA A 215 -3.82 5.83 5.26
C ALA A 215 -3.56 7.16 4.55
N ASP A 216 -3.58 8.27 5.28
CA ASP A 216 -3.28 9.59 4.73
C ASP A 216 -1.83 9.95 5.07
N VAL A 217 -0.91 9.77 4.11
CA VAL A 217 0.53 10.09 4.24
C VAL A 217 0.75 11.52 3.79
N GLY A 218 0.43 12.47 4.69
CA GLY A 218 0.35 13.87 4.31
C GLY A 218 -0.75 14.06 3.27
N ARG A 219 -0.37 14.46 2.05
CA ARG A 219 -1.24 14.61 0.88
C ARG A 219 -1.48 13.31 0.12
N VAL A 220 -0.64 12.30 0.31
CA VAL A 220 -0.64 11.08 -0.49
C VAL A 220 -1.57 10.04 0.16
N PRO A 221 -2.68 9.64 -0.50
CA PRO A 221 -3.47 8.51 -0.05
C PRO A 221 -2.71 7.21 -0.32
N LEU A 222 -2.55 6.38 0.71
CA LEU A 222 -2.02 5.02 0.61
C LEU A 222 -3.16 4.03 0.80
N LEU A 223 -3.48 3.28 -0.26
CA LEU A 223 -4.49 2.23 -0.26
C LEU A 223 -3.85 0.90 0.14
N LEU A 224 -4.40 0.25 1.16
CA LEU A 224 -3.93 -1.03 1.68
C LEU A 224 -5.06 -2.06 1.60
N LEU A 225 -4.83 -3.14 0.85
CA LEU A 225 -5.80 -4.21 0.68
C LEU A 225 -5.70 -5.24 1.81
N ASP A 226 -6.84 -5.59 2.41
CA ASP A 226 -6.94 -6.56 3.51
C ASP A 226 -7.86 -7.71 3.13
N SER A 227 -7.35 -8.94 3.11
CA SER A 227 -8.13 -10.13 2.79
C SER A 227 -8.79 -10.77 4.01
N ASN A 228 -8.55 -10.28 5.22
CA ASN A 228 -9.18 -10.79 6.45
C ASN A 228 -10.62 -10.31 6.62
N VAL A 229 -11.47 -10.62 5.63
CA VAL A 229 -12.83 -10.10 5.54
C VAL A 229 -13.87 -11.21 5.69
N PRO A 230 -15.06 -10.90 6.23
CA PRO A 230 -16.20 -11.81 6.19
C PRO A 230 -16.50 -12.25 4.74
N GLY A 231 -16.78 -13.55 4.56
CA GLY A 231 -17.05 -14.14 3.24
C GLY A 231 -15.86 -14.84 2.60
N ASN A 232 -14.63 -14.58 3.04
CA ASN A 232 -13.46 -15.39 2.68
C ASN A 232 -13.36 -16.65 3.55
N ASP A 233 -12.87 -17.73 2.95
CA ASP A 233 -12.40 -18.91 3.67
C ASP A 233 -11.06 -18.63 4.38
N ASP A 234 -10.63 -19.55 5.24
CA ASP A 234 -9.45 -19.36 6.09
C ASP A 234 -8.15 -19.18 5.29
N ALA A 235 -8.03 -19.84 4.13
CA ALA A 235 -6.86 -19.70 3.27
C ALA A 235 -6.84 -18.34 2.56
N ALA A 236 -7.99 -17.81 2.13
CA ALA A 236 -8.08 -16.48 1.55
C ALA A 236 -7.87 -15.38 2.60
N ARG A 237 -8.37 -15.56 3.82
CA ARG A 237 -8.14 -14.63 4.95
C ARG A 237 -6.69 -14.53 5.37
N SER A 238 -5.92 -15.60 5.20
CA SER A 238 -4.52 -15.61 5.58
C SER A 238 -3.60 -14.98 4.54
N ILE A 239 -4.04 -14.69 3.32
CA ILE A 239 -3.20 -14.06 2.29
C ILE A 239 -2.55 -12.76 2.77
N THR A 240 -3.23 -11.96 3.59
CA THR A 240 -2.65 -10.76 4.22
C THR A 240 -2.22 -11.00 5.67
N ASP A 241 -1.75 -12.19 6.04
CA ASP A 241 -1.30 -12.48 7.41
C ASP A 241 0.01 -11.75 7.75
N ARG A 242 1.05 -11.93 6.93
CA ARG A 242 2.44 -11.51 7.18
C ARG A 242 3.14 -11.08 5.90
N LEU A 243 3.96 -10.05 6.03
CA LEU A 243 4.87 -9.60 4.99
C LEU A 243 5.96 -10.65 4.75
N TYR A 244 6.14 -11.06 3.50
CA TYR A 244 7.08 -12.12 3.10
C TYR A 244 6.87 -13.47 3.82
N GLY A 245 5.62 -13.76 4.21
CA GLY A 245 5.22 -15.03 4.81
C GLY A 245 4.83 -16.10 3.79
N GLY A 246 4.74 -17.34 4.27
CA GLY A 246 4.16 -18.46 3.52
C GLY A 246 5.09 -19.13 2.49
N GLY A 247 4.50 -20.01 1.68
CA GLY A 247 5.17 -20.68 0.55
C GLY A 247 4.81 -20.06 -0.80
N GLY A 248 5.25 -20.67 -1.90
CA GLY A 248 5.06 -20.14 -3.26
C GLY A 248 3.61 -19.80 -3.62
N ASP A 249 2.64 -20.67 -3.31
CA ASP A 249 1.19 -20.43 -3.50
C ASP A 249 0.67 -19.23 -2.74
N HIS A 250 1.13 -19.05 -1.51
CA HIS A 250 0.71 -17.94 -0.66
C HIS A 250 1.25 -16.62 -1.22
N ARG A 251 2.53 -16.60 -1.58
CA ARG A 251 3.20 -15.43 -2.11
C ARG A 251 2.65 -15.01 -3.47
N LEU A 252 2.35 -15.96 -4.37
CA LEU A 252 1.69 -15.66 -5.63
C LEU A 252 0.33 -14.99 -5.41
N GLN A 253 -0.47 -15.48 -4.46
CA GLN A 253 -1.77 -14.88 -4.15
C GLN A 253 -1.65 -13.46 -3.55
N GLN A 254 -0.61 -13.19 -2.76
CA GLN A 254 -0.28 -11.83 -2.32
C GLN A 254 0.02 -10.92 -3.50
N GLU A 255 0.84 -11.37 -4.46
CA GLU A 255 1.22 -10.58 -5.63
C GLU A 255 0.05 -10.37 -6.61
N LEU A 256 -0.82 -11.37 -6.77
CA LEU A 256 -2.07 -11.24 -7.51
C LEU A 256 -3.01 -10.21 -6.87
N LEU A 257 -3.16 -10.25 -5.54
CA LEU A 257 -3.96 -9.26 -4.81
C LEU A 257 -3.35 -7.85 -4.91
N LEU A 258 -2.03 -7.73 -4.73
CA LEU A 258 -1.33 -6.44 -4.83
C LEU A 258 -1.44 -5.85 -6.24
N GLY A 259 -1.17 -6.64 -7.27
CA GLY A 259 -1.21 -6.19 -8.66
C GLY A 259 -2.64 -5.98 -9.18
N MET A 260 -3.41 -7.07 -9.34
CA MET A 260 -4.74 -7.02 -9.94
C MET A 260 -5.77 -6.42 -9.00
N GLY A 261 -5.77 -6.85 -7.73
CA GLY A 261 -6.65 -6.28 -6.71
C GLY A 261 -6.36 -4.79 -6.47
N GLY A 262 -5.08 -4.39 -6.50
CA GLY A 262 -4.67 -2.99 -6.38
C GLY A 262 -5.16 -2.09 -7.50
N VAL A 263 -5.15 -2.54 -8.76
CA VAL A 263 -5.76 -1.79 -9.88
C VAL A 263 -7.27 -1.64 -9.67
N LYS A 264 -7.97 -2.71 -9.29
CA LYS A 264 -9.40 -2.65 -8.96
C LYS A 264 -9.67 -1.68 -7.80
N ALA A 265 -8.80 -1.66 -6.78
CA ALA A 265 -8.89 -0.72 -5.66
C ALA A 265 -8.73 0.74 -6.10
N LEU A 266 -7.79 1.03 -7.02
CA LEU A 266 -7.64 2.36 -7.62
C LEU A 266 -8.89 2.80 -8.37
N ARG A 267 -9.50 1.91 -9.16
CA ARG A 267 -10.76 2.23 -9.88
C ARG A 267 -11.90 2.56 -8.91
N VAL A 268 -12.01 1.83 -7.80
CA VAL A 268 -13.00 2.16 -6.77
C VAL A 268 -12.68 3.48 -6.09
N PHE A 269 -11.42 3.72 -5.71
CA PHE A 269 -11.01 4.98 -5.09
C PHE A 269 -11.28 6.18 -6.01
N GLN A 270 -10.98 6.05 -7.30
CA GLN A 270 -11.31 7.03 -8.34
C GLN A 270 -12.82 7.30 -8.39
N ARG A 271 -13.65 6.26 -8.47
CA ARG A 271 -15.12 6.40 -8.49
C ARG A 271 -15.64 7.13 -7.24
N LEU A 272 -15.10 6.82 -6.07
CA LEU A 272 -15.58 7.38 -4.80
C LEU A 272 -15.14 8.81 -4.56
N THR A 273 -13.94 9.18 -5.00
CA THR A 273 -13.33 10.48 -4.69
C THR A 273 -13.37 11.47 -5.84
N GLY A 274 -13.59 10.98 -7.07
CA GLY A 274 -13.47 11.79 -8.28
C GLY A 274 -12.03 12.20 -8.60
N CYS A 275 -11.02 11.59 -7.97
CA CYS A 275 -9.63 11.87 -8.33
C CYS A 275 -9.36 11.47 -9.79
N PRO A 276 -8.37 12.08 -10.48
CA PRO A 276 -8.00 11.65 -11.82
C PRO A 276 -7.55 10.18 -11.87
N ALA A 277 -7.75 9.54 -13.02
CA ALA A 277 -7.20 8.21 -13.26
C ALA A 277 -5.66 8.31 -13.35
N PRO A 278 -4.90 7.34 -12.80
CA PRO A 278 -3.45 7.35 -12.95
C PRO A 278 -3.02 7.26 -14.42
N GLU A 279 -2.14 8.17 -14.83
CA GLU A 279 -1.50 8.18 -16.15
C GLU A 279 -0.19 7.38 -16.15
N VAL A 280 0.42 7.24 -14.96
CA VAL A 280 1.66 6.48 -14.74
C VAL A 280 1.44 5.45 -13.63
N PHE A 281 1.90 4.23 -13.88
CA PHE A 281 1.93 3.13 -12.93
C PHE A 281 3.37 2.74 -12.65
N HIS A 282 3.78 2.85 -11.40
CA HIS A 282 5.13 2.52 -10.96
C HIS A 282 5.10 1.26 -10.09
N THR A 283 5.77 0.21 -10.54
CA THR A 283 6.01 -1.00 -9.77
C THR A 283 7.35 -0.92 -9.04
N ASN A 284 7.32 -0.93 -7.71
CA ASN A 284 8.49 -1.02 -6.85
C ASN A 284 8.92 -2.49 -6.68
N GLU A 285 9.82 -2.96 -7.54
CA GLU A 285 10.16 -4.38 -7.76
C GLU A 285 9.03 -5.18 -8.43
N GLY A 286 9.31 -6.45 -8.77
CA GLY A 286 8.40 -7.34 -9.51
C GLY A 286 7.09 -7.71 -8.80
N HIS A 287 6.98 -7.50 -7.48
CA HIS A 287 5.87 -8.00 -6.66
C HIS A 287 4.48 -7.52 -7.09
N ALA A 288 4.40 -6.35 -7.72
CA ALA A 288 3.14 -5.78 -8.20
C ALA A 288 2.94 -5.95 -9.73
N GLY A 289 3.78 -6.76 -10.40
CA GLY A 289 3.81 -6.84 -11.85
C GLY A 289 2.48 -7.27 -12.50
N PHE A 290 1.65 -8.05 -11.79
CA PHE A 290 0.30 -8.41 -12.27
C PHE A 290 -0.64 -7.22 -12.49
N LEU A 291 -0.30 -6.02 -11.99
CA LEU A 291 -1.03 -4.80 -12.34
C LEU A 291 -1.05 -4.57 -13.85
N GLY A 292 0.03 -4.92 -14.56
CA GLY A 292 0.07 -4.75 -16.01
C GLY A 292 -0.89 -5.68 -16.73
N ILE A 293 -1.11 -6.88 -16.21
CA ILE A 293 -2.08 -7.84 -16.78
C ILE A 293 -3.52 -7.37 -16.57
N GLU A 294 -3.86 -6.90 -15.36
CA GLU A 294 -5.19 -6.33 -15.10
C GLU A 294 -5.46 -5.09 -15.96
N ARG A 295 -4.45 -4.26 -16.21
CA ARG A 295 -4.59 -3.10 -17.12
C ARG A 295 -4.76 -3.51 -18.57
N ILE A 296 -4.06 -4.54 -19.03
CA ILE A 296 -4.25 -5.11 -20.37
C ILE A 296 -5.67 -5.69 -20.49
N GLN A 297 -6.13 -6.41 -19.47
CA GLN A 297 -7.51 -6.89 -19.39
C GLN A 297 -8.52 -5.74 -19.54
N GLU A 298 -8.36 -4.63 -18.80
CA GLU A 298 -9.25 -3.46 -18.91
C GLU A 298 -9.31 -2.90 -20.34
N LEU A 299 -8.17 -2.87 -21.05
CA LEU A 299 -8.08 -2.38 -22.43
C LEU A 299 -8.68 -3.35 -23.46
N MET A 300 -8.51 -4.65 -23.25
CA MET A 300 -9.05 -5.69 -24.11
C MET A 300 -10.55 -5.93 -23.88
N SER A 301 -11.08 -5.58 -22.71
CA SER A 301 -12.50 -5.71 -22.36
C SER A 301 -13.28 -4.40 -22.46
N ALA A 302 -12.68 -3.34 -22.99
CA ALA A 302 -13.33 -2.03 -23.15
C ALA A 302 -14.44 -2.08 -24.22
N GLU A 303 -15.30 -1.05 -24.28
CA GLU A 303 -16.34 -0.93 -25.32
C GLU A 303 -15.77 -1.01 -26.74
N ASN A 304 -14.58 -0.43 -26.95
CA ASN A 304 -13.76 -0.59 -28.15
C ASN A 304 -12.52 -1.42 -27.78
N PRO A 305 -12.61 -2.76 -27.84
CA PRO A 305 -11.56 -3.63 -27.33
C PRO A 305 -10.30 -3.53 -28.20
N LEU A 306 -9.15 -3.40 -27.54
CA LEU A 306 -7.85 -3.45 -28.19
C LEU A 306 -7.41 -4.90 -28.41
N SER A 307 -6.61 -5.15 -29.45
CA SER A 307 -5.87 -6.39 -29.58
C SER A 307 -4.81 -6.52 -28.48
N TRP A 308 -4.30 -7.73 -28.24
CA TRP A 308 -3.20 -7.96 -27.31
C TRP A 308 -1.99 -7.03 -27.55
N SER A 309 -1.55 -6.90 -28.80
CA SER A 309 -0.38 -6.07 -29.13
C SER A 309 -0.61 -4.59 -28.87
N GLU A 310 -1.82 -4.09 -29.15
CA GLU A 310 -2.20 -2.70 -28.88
C GLU A 310 -2.31 -2.44 -27.37
N ALA A 311 -2.97 -3.34 -26.64
CA ALA A 311 -3.13 -3.24 -25.20
C ALA A 311 -1.78 -3.33 -24.46
N LEU A 312 -0.91 -4.25 -24.87
CA LEU A 312 0.45 -4.36 -24.34
C LEU A 312 1.26 -3.08 -24.61
N ALA A 313 1.21 -2.54 -25.83
CA ALA A 313 1.91 -1.30 -26.17
C ALA A 313 1.42 -0.11 -25.32
N ALA A 314 0.10 0.05 -25.18
CA ALA A 314 -0.51 1.10 -24.36
C ALA A 314 -0.19 0.96 -22.86
N GLY A 315 -0.27 -0.28 -22.33
CA GLY A 315 0.09 -0.60 -20.96
C GLY A 315 1.56 -0.32 -20.67
N ARG A 316 2.46 -0.70 -21.59
CA ARG A 316 3.90 -0.43 -21.49
C ARG A 316 4.20 1.06 -21.41
N ALA A 317 3.61 1.87 -22.29
CA ALA A 317 3.89 3.30 -22.41
C ALA A 317 3.69 4.09 -21.10
N SER A 318 2.85 3.58 -20.20
CA SER A 318 2.46 4.20 -18.93
C SER A 318 3.00 3.44 -17.70
N THR A 319 3.92 2.49 -17.88
CA THR A 319 4.49 1.69 -16.79
C THR A 319 5.97 1.97 -16.57
N VAL A 320 6.34 2.20 -15.30
CA VAL A 320 7.71 2.34 -14.81
C VAL A 320 8.03 1.19 -13.88
N PHE A 321 9.14 0.50 -14.12
CA PHE A 321 9.61 -0.62 -13.30
C PHE A 321 10.92 -0.27 -12.60
N THR A 322 10.97 -0.36 -11.27
CA THR A 322 12.24 -0.27 -10.54
C THR A 322 12.64 -1.65 -10.06
N THR A 323 13.90 -2.03 -10.28
CA THR A 323 14.48 -3.22 -9.67
C THR A 323 15.52 -2.84 -8.62
N HIS A 324 15.52 -3.56 -7.51
CA HIS A 324 16.39 -3.37 -6.35
C HIS A 324 17.34 -4.54 -6.14
N THR A 325 16.99 -5.68 -6.73
CA THR A 325 17.64 -6.95 -6.48
C THR A 325 18.91 -7.09 -7.34
N PRO A 326 20.12 -7.15 -6.73
CA PRO A 326 21.37 -7.26 -7.49
C PRO A 326 21.74 -8.71 -7.82
N VAL A 327 20.97 -9.70 -7.34
CA VAL A 327 21.28 -11.13 -7.47
C VAL A 327 20.06 -11.96 -7.83
N PRO A 328 20.15 -12.94 -8.75
CA PRO A 328 18.99 -13.70 -9.23
C PRO A 328 18.15 -14.36 -8.13
N ALA A 329 18.78 -14.80 -7.03
CA ALA A 329 18.11 -15.51 -5.94
C ALA A 329 17.08 -14.67 -5.15
N GLY A 330 17.16 -13.33 -5.25
CA GLY A 330 16.18 -12.44 -4.60
C GLY A 330 14.93 -12.16 -5.44
N ILE A 331 14.89 -12.62 -6.70
CA ILE A 331 13.77 -12.40 -7.61
C ILE A 331 12.76 -13.53 -7.46
N ASP A 332 11.49 -13.15 -7.30
CA ASP A 332 10.39 -14.10 -7.22
C ASP A 332 10.19 -14.85 -8.54
N ARG A 333 10.15 -16.17 -8.40
CA ARG A 333 9.87 -17.14 -9.45
C ARG A 333 8.78 -18.06 -8.99
N PHE A 334 7.80 -18.26 -9.85
CA PHE A 334 6.71 -19.20 -9.66
C PHE A 334 6.77 -20.28 -10.74
N GLU A 335 6.17 -21.44 -10.50
CA GLU A 335 6.03 -22.45 -11.55
C GLU A 335 5.03 -21.97 -12.60
N ALA A 336 5.33 -22.10 -13.89
CA ALA A 336 4.43 -21.64 -14.95
C ALA A 336 3.05 -22.33 -14.90
N VAL A 337 3.02 -23.60 -14.47
CA VAL A 337 1.76 -24.34 -14.26
C VAL A 337 0.89 -23.73 -13.15
N GLN A 338 1.52 -23.14 -12.15
CA GLN A 338 0.84 -22.46 -11.05
C GLN A 338 0.17 -21.18 -11.55
N ILE A 339 0.90 -20.38 -12.33
CA ILE A 339 0.35 -19.18 -12.98
C ILE A 339 -0.86 -19.55 -13.84
N ARG A 340 -0.70 -20.53 -14.74
CA ARG A 340 -1.81 -21.04 -15.57
C ARG A 340 -3.01 -21.43 -14.73
N HIS A 341 -2.81 -22.18 -13.64
CA HIS A 341 -3.89 -22.61 -12.76
C HIS A 341 -4.72 -21.46 -12.19
N PHE A 342 -4.08 -20.35 -11.80
CA PHE A 342 -4.78 -19.16 -11.31
C PHE A 342 -5.49 -18.40 -12.45
N PHE A 343 -4.88 -18.29 -13.62
CA PHE A 343 -5.50 -17.62 -14.77
C PHE A 343 -6.69 -18.41 -15.34
N ASP A 344 -6.59 -19.73 -15.43
CA ASP A 344 -7.69 -20.62 -15.83
C ASP A 344 -8.88 -20.56 -14.85
N ALA A 345 -8.68 -20.08 -13.62
CA ALA A 345 -9.75 -19.84 -12.67
C ALA A 345 -10.59 -18.58 -13.00
N GLY A 346 -10.21 -17.81 -14.03
CA GLY A 346 -10.94 -16.64 -14.52
C GLY A 346 -10.27 -15.30 -14.22
N LEU A 347 -8.98 -15.28 -13.86
CA LEU A 347 -8.25 -14.01 -13.81
C LEU A 347 -8.01 -13.54 -15.24
N ALA A 348 -8.30 -12.25 -15.51
CA ALA A 348 -8.12 -11.63 -16.81
C ALA A 348 -8.69 -12.46 -17.98
N PRO A 349 -10.02 -12.73 -18.01
CA PRO A 349 -10.63 -13.69 -18.93
C PRO A 349 -10.50 -13.33 -20.42
N ASP A 350 -10.25 -12.06 -20.75
CA ASP A 350 -10.06 -11.60 -22.13
C ASP A 350 -8.57 -11.62 -22.56
N VAL A 351 -7.66 -11.89 -21.63
CA VAL A 351 -6.22 -12.01 -21.90
C VAL A 351 -5.84 -13.48 -22.09
N PRO A 352 -5.30 -13.88 -23.26
CA PRO A 352 -4.86 -15.24 -23.47
C PRO A 352 -3.77 -15.66 -22.46
N VAL A 353 -3.97 -16.79 -21.78
CA VAL A 353 -3.05 -17.26 -20.73
C VAL A 353 -1.63 -17.49 -21.26
N GLU A 354 -1.48 -17.95 -22.51
CA GLU A 354 -0.15 -18.10 -23.14
C GLU A 354 0.60 -16.77 -23.21
N ASN A 355 -0.09 -15.67 -23.56
CA ASN A 355 0.51 -14.35 -23.61
C ASN A 355 0.95 -13.88 -22.21
N VAL A 356 0.20 -14.24 -21.17
CA VAL A 356 0.59 -13.97 -19.78
C VAL A 356 1.87 -14.73 -19.46
N LEU A 357 1.90 -16.04 -19.72
CA LEU A 357 3.07 -16.89 -19.45
C LEU A 357 4.32 -16.41 -20.19
N ASP A 358 4.17 -15.99 -21.45
CA ASP A 358 5.25 -15.43 -22.27
C ASP A 358 5.85 -14.17 -21.64
N LEU A 359 5.11 -13.39 -20.85
CA LEU A 359 5.67 -12.22 -20.16
C LEU A 359 6.61 -12.62 -19.03
N GLY A 360 6.37 -13.72 -18.32
CA GLY A 360 7.24 -14.17 -17.22
C GLY A 360 8.30 -15.19 -17.64
N GLN A 361 8.20 -15.77 -18.82
CA GLN A 361 9.06 -16.88 -19.25
C GLN A 361 10.52 -16.45 -19.43
N GLU A 362 11.45 -17.21 -18.84
CA GLU A 362 12.89 -17.07 -19.08
C GLU A 362 13.29 -17.78 -20.39
N ASN A 363 12.94 -17.18 -21.54
CA ASN A 363 13.19 -17.73 -22.88
C ASN A 363 14.54 -17.29 -23.52
N TYR A 364 15.51 -16.92 -22.68
CA TYR A 364 16.87 -16.55 -23.08
C TYR A 364 17.87 -17.66 -22.76
N GLU A 365 19.09 -17.57 -23.30
CA GLU A 365 20.15 -18.56 -23.05
C GLU A 365 20.46 -18.69 -21.54
N GLY A 366 20.35 -19.92 -21.01
CA GLY A 366 20.52 -20.19 -19.58
C GLY A 366 19.28 -19.91 -18.71
N GLY A 367 18.18 -19.43 -19.30
CA GLY A 367 16.88 -19.28 -18.64
C GLY A 367 16.14 -20.62 -18.48
N ASN A 368 15.21 -20.67 -17.53
CA ASN A 368 14.35 -21.83 -17.33
C ASN A 368 12.90 -21.54 -17.81
N PRO A 369 12.45 -22.14 -18.93
CA PRO A 369 11.10 -21.87 -19.47
C PRO A 369 9.95 -22.45 -18.62
N ALA A 370 10.25 -23.30 -17.62
CA ALA A 370 9.25 -23.81 -16.69
C ALA A 370 8.89 -22.82 -15.57
N VAL A 371 9.69 -21.76 -15.38
CA VAL A 371 9.42 -20.73 -14.38
C VAL A 371 8.77 -19.49 -14.98
N PHE A 372 8.05 -18.79 -14.13
CA PHE A 372 7.54 -17.45 -14.34
C PHE A 372 8.30 -16.48 -13.45
N ASN A 373 9.16 -15.66 -14.06
CA ASN A 373 10.00 -14.70 -13.38
C ASN A 373 9.34 -13.32 -13.35
N MET A 374 9.10 -12.82 -12.13
CA MET A 374 8.38 -11.56 -11.92
C MET A 374 9.15 -10.33 -12.41
N ALA A 375 10.48 -10.34 -12.35
CA ALA A 375 11.30 -9.25 -12.88
C ALA A 375 11.34 -9.24 -14.42
N VAL A 376 11.36 -10.42 -15.05
CA VAL A 376 11.24 -10.55 -16.52
C VAL A 376 9.90 -9.97 -16.98
N MET A 377 8.81 -10.32 -16.29
CA MET A 377 7.49 -9.75 -16.55
C MET A 377 7.50 -8.22 -16.36
N GLY A 378 8.08 -7.72 -15.27
CA GLY A 378 8.19 -6.28 -15.00
C GLY A 378 8.89 -5.53 -16.15
N LEU A 379 10.02 -6.05 -16.64
CA LEU A 379 10.76 -5.47 -17.77
C LEU A 379 9.97 -5.53 -19.09
N ARG A 380 9.25 -6.63 -19.33
CA ARG A 380 8.38 -6.80 -20.52
C ARG A 380 7.06 -6.04 -20.44
N LEU A 381 6.65 -5.58 -19.27
CA LEU A 381 5.46 -4.74 -19.09
C LEU A 381 5.78 -3.25 -18.93
N ALA A 382 7.04 -2.86 -18.72
CA ALA A 382 7.42 -1.46 -18.54
C ALA A 382 8.13 -0.85 -19.76
N GLN A 383 7.77 0.39 -20.10
CA GLN A 383 8.51 1.19 -21.09
C GLN A 383 9.80 1.78 -20.50
N ARG A 384 9.79 2.07 -19.19
CA ARG A 384 10.94 2.62 -18.46
C ARG A 384 11.31 1.67 -17.34
N ALA A 385 12.59 1.38 -17.21
CA ALA A 385 13.14 0.63 -16.10
C ALA A 385 14.33 1.35 -15.47
N ASN A 386 14.45 1.31 -14.15
CA ASN A 386 15.59 1.88 -13.44
C ASN A 386 16.10 0.96 -12.33
N GLY A 387 17.41 1.01 -12.08
CA GLY A 387 18.00 0.53 -10.84
C GLY A 387 18.02 1.63 -9.78
N VAL A 388 18.53 1.29 -8.59
CA VAL A 388 18.60 2.22 -7.44
C VAL A 388 19.95 2.87 -7.19
N ALA A 389 20.98 2.49 -7.95
CA ALA A 389 22.29 3.12 -7.94
C ALA A 389 22.96 2.96 -9.31
N LYS A 390 23.98 3.79 -9.60
CA LYS A 390 24.70 3.74 -10.88
C LYS A 390 25.31 2.36 -11.13
N LEU A 391 25.99 1.79 -10.14
CA LEU A 391 26.59 0.46 -10.22
C LEU A 391 25.52 -0.63 -10.31
N HIS A 392 24.45 -0.51 -9.51
CA HIS A 392 23.31 -1.44 -9.58
C HIS A 392 22.73 -1.50 -10.99
N GLY A 393 22.55 -0.36 -11.65
CA GLY A 393 22.06 -0.33 -13.03
C GLY A 393 22.98 -1.05 -14.03
N VAL A 394 24.30 -1.08 -13.80
CA VAL A 394 25.24 -1.88 -14.62
C VAL A 394 24.99 -3.37 -14.38
N VAL A 395 24.98 -3.79 -13.12
CA VAL A 395 24.75 -5.20 -12.73
C VAL A 395 23.39 -5.72 -13.23
N SER A 396 22.31 -4.93 -13.10
CA SER A 396 20.99 -5.34 -13.59
C SER A 396 20.96 -5.50 -15.11
N ARG A 397 21.64 -4.63 -15.87
CA ARG A 397 21.71 -4.76 -17.34
C ARG A 397 22.47 -6.00 -17.78
N GLU A 398 23.51 -6.40 -17.03
CA GLU A 398 24.22 -7.66 -17.27
C GLU A 398 23.33 -8.86 -16.92
N MET A 399 22.65 -8.83 -15.77
CA MET A 399 21.76 -9.91 -15.32
C MET A 399 20.60 -10.18 -16.28
N PHE A 400 20.08 -9.13 -16.93
CA PHE A 400 18.94 -9.21 -17.84
C PHE A 400 19.33 -9.00 -19.32
N SER A 401 20.61 -9.16 -19.69
CA SER A 401 21.08 -8.86 -21.05
C SER A 401 20.48 -9.76 -22.14
N GLY A 402 19.87 -10.89 -21.75
CA GLY A 402 19.21 -11.81 -22.67
C GLY A 402 17.75 -11.46 -23.00
N LEU A 403 17.18 -10.43 -22.36
CA LEU A 403 15.85 -9.89 -22.65
C LEU A 403 15.93 -8.72 -23.63
#